data_AF-A0A7S1YTM6-F1
#
_entry.id   AF-A0A7S1YTM6-F1
#
_cell.length_a   1.000
_cell.length_b   1.000
_cell.length_c   1.000
_cell.angle_alpha   90.00
_cell.angle_beta   90.00
_cell.angle_gamma   90.00
#
_symmetry.space_group_name_H-M   'P 1'
#
loop_
_entity.id
_entity.type
_entity.pdbx_description
1 polymer ?
#
loop_
_entity_poly.entity_id
_entity_poly.type
_entity_poly.pdbx_seq_one_letter_code
_entity_poly.pdbx_strand_id
1 'polypeptide(L)'
;ANSNSHLWNVVISDRSSSFGDGSGGAPPHHHHGLHLDLRYDPGAGAASDYYDVTFETTRTVEAGEEIWMNYGDGYFENRRETIGIVPLGDDYDRADEMVAEFLDRFDVESEGGGGEGGEDGDPDETARLSEMESLWNDILEDAKTNNPGVHAALPKDVATLRTARSVGCARHALPNS
;
A
#
# COMPACT_ATOMS: atom_id res chain seq x y z
N ALA A 1 -23.05 -3.36 -8.31
CA ALA A 1 -23.05 -2.42 -7.17
C ALA A 1 -21.64 -1.85 -7.07
N ASN A 2 -21.42 -0.66 -7.61
CA ASN A 2 -20.10 -0.04 -7.65
C ASN A 2 -19.88 0.72 -6.34
N SER A 3 -19.20 0.09 -5.40
CA SER A 3 -18.72 0.77 -4.20
C SER A 3 -17.40 1.45 -4.56
N ASN A 4 -17.49 2.71 -5.00
CA ASN A 4 -16.32 3.58 -5.09
C ASN A 4 -15.90 3.93 -3.66
N SER A 5 -14.94 3.18 -3.11
CA SER A 5 -14.21 3.58 -1.91
C SER A 5 -13.48 4.90 -2.21
N HIS A 6 -14.05 6.01 -1.77
CA HIS A 6 -13.38 7.31 -1.81
C HIS A 6 -12.30 7.27 -0.73
N LEU A 7 -11.06 7.01 -1.14
CA LEU A 7 -9.90 7.13 -0.26
C LEU A 7 -9.62 8.63 -0.09
N TRP A 8 -9.58 9.06 1.17
CA TRP A 8 -9.50 10.47 1.55
C TRP A 8 -8.04 10.85 1.82
N ASN A 9 -7.56 11.89 1.15
CA ASN A 9 -6.19 12.37 1.30
C ASN A 9 -6.11 13.47 2.37
N VAL A 10 -5.17 13.30 3.30
CA VAL A 10 -4.68 14.32 4.24
C VAL A 10 -3.26 14.68 3.78
N VAL A 11 -2.96 15.97 3.66
CA VAL A 11 -1.65 16.45 3.22
C VAL A 11 -0.84 16.87 4.45
N ILE A 12 0.34 16.27 4.63
CA ILE A 12 1.27 16.63 5.71
C ILE A 12 2.26 17.66 5.15
N SER A 13 2.31 18.84 5.77
CA SER A 13 3.31 19.86 5.47
C SER A 13 4.24 20.03 6.67
N ASP A 14 5.53 19.76 6.50
CA ASP A 14 6.54 20.13 7.49
C ASP A 14 6.79 21.64 7.42
N ARG A 15 6.50 22.37 8.50
CA ARG A 15 6.86 23.79 8.65
C ARG A 15 8.10 23.91 9.53
N SER A 16 9.22 23.44 9.04
CA SER A 16 10.54 23.77 9.58
C SER A 16 11.05 25.11 9.01
N SER A 17 10.43 26.24 9.36
CA SER A 17 11.12 27.54 9.33
C SER A 17 10.37 28.69 10.00
N SER A 18 11.17 29.53 10.68
CA SER A 18 10.91 30.85 11.27
C SER A 18 10.38 30.90 12.70
N PHE A 19 11.29 30.73 13.67
CA PHE A 19 11.21 31.43 14.95
C PHE A 19 11.33 32.95 14.70
N GLY A 20 10.21 33.66 14.81
CA GLY A 20 10.18 35.11 14.86
C GLY A 20 10.29 35.59 16.31
N ASP A 21 11.44 36.18 16.65
CA ASP A 21 11.59 37.16 17.73
C ASP A 21 10.60 38.30 17.49
N GLY A 22 9.67 38.53 18.42
CA GLY A 22 8.66 39.55 18.30
C GLY A 22 7.90 39.79 19.59
N SER A 23 8.53 40.54 20.50
CA SER A 23 7.87 41.19 21.63
C SER A 23 6.60 41.95 21.17
N GLY A 24 5.42 41.41 21.50
CA GLY A 24 4.13 42.03 21.14
C GLY A 24 3.01 41.39 21.94
N GLY A 25 2.20 42.23 22.60
CA GLY A 25 1.25 41.85 23.67
C GLY A 25 0.31 40.70 23.34
N ALA A 26 -0.08 39.99 24.41
CA ALA A 26 -1.02 38.87 24.37
C ALA A 26 -2.28 39.25 23.57
N PRO A 27 -2.57 38.56 22.45
CA PRO A 27 -3.81 38.76 21.73
C PRO A 27 -4.99 38.28 22.60
N PRO A 28 -6.15 38.95 22.54
CA PRO A 28 -7.33 38.52 23.27
C PRO A 28 -7.70 37.09 22.83
N HIS A 29 -7.87 36.21 23.81
CA HIS A 29 -8.30 34.84 23.59
C HIS A 29 -9.70 34.83 22.95
N HIS A 30 -9.74 34.70 21.63
CA HIS A 30 -10.95 34.29 20.93
C HIS A 30 -11.18 32.81 21.27
N HIS A 31 -12.13 32.58 22.17
CA HIS A 31 -12.65 31.26 22.46
C HIS A 31 -13.31 30.68 21.21
N HIS A 32 -12.56 29.93 20.41
CA HIS A 32 -13.12 29.00 19.44
C HIS A 32 -13.71 27.83 20.24
N GLY A 33 -14.99 27.95 20.56
CA GLY A 33 -15.74 27.09 21.48
C GLY A 33 -16.15 25.74 20.89
N LEU A 34 -15.18 24.89 20.56
CA LEU A 34 -15.39 23.45 20.35
C LEU A 34 -14.16 22.71 20.90
N HIS A 35 -13.97 22.78 22.22
CA HIS A 35 -13.07 21.87 22.91
C HIS A 35 -13.88 20.64 23.28
N LEU A 36 -13.46 19.46 22.79
CA LEU A 36 -13.96 18.18 23.29
C LEU A 36 -13.53 18.06 24.76
N ASP A 37 -14.48 17.97 25.69
CA ASP A 37 -14.16 17.76 27.11
C ASP A 37 -14.15 16.25 27.35
N LEU A 38 -12.97 15.68 27.55
CA LEU A 38 -12.79 14.25 27.83
C LEU A 38 -13.63 13.73 29.01
N ARG A 39 -14.14 14.59 29.89
CA ARG A 39 -15.04 14.23 31.00
C ARG A 39 -16.50 14.09 30.55
N TYR A 40 -16.91 14.78 29.50
CA TYR A 40 -18.29 14.80 29.01
C TYR A 40 -18.46 14.05 27.68
N ASP A 41 -17.36 13.88 26.92
CA ASP A 41 -17.32 13.19 25.63
C ASP A 41 -16.32 12.01 25.66
N PRO A 42 -16.53 10.99 26.53
CA PRO A 42 -15.62 9.86 26.61
C PRO A 42 -15.58 9.10 25.28
N GLY A 43 -14.39 9.01 24.67
CA GLY A 43 -14.18 8.42 23.34
C GLY A 43 -14.13 9.44 22.19
N ALA A 44 -14.38 10.73 22.46
CA ALA A 44 -14.16 11.79 21.48
C ALA A 44 -12.77 12.41 21.68
N GLY A 45 -11.83 12.01 20.82
CA GLY A 45 -10.47 12.59 20.77
C GLY A 45 -9.45 11.59 20.26
N ALA A 46 -8.55 12.05 19.40
CA ALA A 46 -7.33 11.33 19.06
C ALA A 46 -6.21 11.82 19.97
N ALA A 47 -5.56 10.91 20.70
CA ALA A 47 -4.35 11.20 21.46
C ALA A 47 -3.15 10.62 20.70
N SER A 48 -2.11 11.44 20.51
CA SER A 48 -0.82 11.01 19.97
C SER A 48 0.26 11.38 20.96
N ASP A 49 1.18 10.45 21.23
CA ASP A 49 2.38 10.72 22.04
C ASP A 49 3.43 11.57 21.29
N TYR A 50 3.21 11.82 20.00
CA TYR A 50 4.04 12.69 19.18
C TYR A 50 3.58 14.14 19.33
N TYR A 51 4.36 14.92 20.08
CA TYR A 51 4.23 16.37 20.16
C TYR A 51 4.64 17.00 18.81
N ASP A 52 3.95 18.07 18.38
CA ASP A 52 4.18 18.87 17.16
C ASP A 52 3.72 18.31 15.79
N VAL A 53 2.92 17.24 15.74
CA VAL A 53 2.27 16.87 14.47
C VAL A 53 0.96 17.64 14.31
N THR A 54 0.88 18.47 13.26
CA THR A 54 -0.36 19.18 12.89
C THR A 54 -0.96 18.53 11.64
N PHE A 55 -2.29 18.35 11.65
CA PHE A 55 -3.04 17.80 10.52
C PHE A 55 -3.97 18.85 9.93
N GLU A 56 -4.03 18.91 8.61
CA GLU A 56 -5.00 19.73 7.89
C GLU A 56 -6.02 18.81 7.22
N THR A 57 -7.30 19.02 7.53
CA THR A 57 -8.37 18.25 6.91
C THR A 57 -8.76 18.89 5.58
N THR A 58 -8.91 18.07 4.53
CA THR A 58 -9.35 18.56 3.20
C THR A 58 -10.84 18.89 3.15
N ARG A 59 -11.58 18.62 4.24
CA ARG A 59 -13.01 18.88 4.41
C ARG A 59 -13.36 19.09 5.89
N THR A 60 -14.59 19.56 6.14
CA THR A 60 -15.21 19.52 7.46
C THR A 60 -15.35 18.08 7.94
N VAL A 61 -15.03 17.83 9.21
CA VAL A 61 -15.17 16.53 9.89
C VAL A 61 -16.37 16.62 10.83
N GLU A 62 -17.33 15.72 10.65
CA GLU A 62 -18.54 15.64 11.48
C GLU A 62 -18.28 14.89 12.78
N ALA A 63 -19.12 15.12 13.80
CA ALA A 63 -18.98 14.44 15.08
C ALA A 63 -19.15 12.92 14.93
N GLY A 64 -18.18 12.15 15.46
CA GLY A 64 -18.16 10.69 15.38
C GLY A 64 -17.51 10.13 14.10
N GLU A 65 -17.00 10.98 13.20
CA GLU A 65 -16.19 10.50 12.07
C GLU A 65 -14.78 10.09 12.51
N GLU A 66 -14.29 9.00 11.92
CA GLU A 66 -12.92 8.54 12.09
C GLU A 66 -11.98 9.28 11.13
N ILE A 67 -10.88 9.82 11.67
CA ILE A 67 -9.85 10.49 10.89
C ILE A 67 -8.81 9.46 10.47
N TRP A 68 -8.70 9.22 9.17
CA TRP A 68 -7.67 8.39 8.58
C TRP A 68 -6.50 9.27 8.14
N MET A 69 -5.29 8.91 8.57
CA MET A 69 -4.08 9.62 8.19
C MET A 69 -3.35 8.87 7.08
N ASN A 70 -3.03 9.58 6.00
CA ASN A 70 -2.09 9.11 4.99
C ASN A 70 -0.73 9.76 5.28
N TYR A 71 0.24 8.95 5.69
CA TYR A 71 1.60 9.42 5.98
C TYR A 71 2.41 9.74 4.71
N GLY A 72 1.95 9.25 3.56
CA GLY A 72 2.67 9.28 2.29
C GLY A 72 3.90 8.37 2.27
N ASP A 73 4.41 8.12 1.08
CA ASP A 73 5.54 7.21 0.86
C ASP A 73 6.81 7.70 1.54
N GLY A 74 7.03 9.01 1.57
CA GLY A 74 8.19 9.64 2.22
C GLY A 74 8.32 9.32 3.71
N TYR A 75 7.23 8.99 4.41
CA TYR A 75 7.30 8.55 5.80
C TYR A 75 8.05 7.22 5.95
N PHE A 76 7.75 6.28 5.06
CA PHE A 76 8.33 4.93 5.05
C PHE A 76 9.76 4.95 4.46
N GLU A 77 10.00 5.74 3.42
CA GLU A 77 11.33 5.92 2.82
C GLU A 77 12.37 6.37 3.85
N ASN A 78 12.04 7.40 4.63
CA ASN A 78 12.93 7.97 5.64
C ASN A 78 13.15 7.06 6.85
N ARG A 79 12.41 5.95 6.97
CA ARG A 79 12.44 5.05 8.15
C ARG A 79 12.85 3.62 7.82
N ARG A 80 13.28 3.35 6.58
CA ARG A 80 13.67 2.01 6.11
C ARG A 80 14.66 1.30 7.05
N GLU A 81 15.59 2.02 7.66
CA GLU A 81 16.55 1.44 8.62
C GLU A 81 15.89 0.89 9.89
N THR A 82 14.77 1.48 10.32
CA THR A 82 14.06 1.10 11.56
C THR A 82 12.95 0.10 11.31
N ILE A 83 12.15 0.31 10.25
CA ILE A 83 10.96 -0.50 9.97
C ILE A 83 11.19 -1.62 8.95
N GLY A 84 12.35 -1.61 8.28
CA GLY A 84 12.64 -2.48 7.16
C GLY A 84 12.07 -1.97 5.85
N ILE A 85 12.02 -2.86 4.86
CA ILE A 85 11.59 -2.53 3.51
C ILE A 85 10.07 -2.73 3.43
N VAL A 86 9.37 -1.62 3.24
CA VAL A 86 7.92 -1.59 2.99
C VAL A 86 7.73 -1.22 1.52
N PRO A 87 7.01 -2.04 0.73
CA PRO A 87 6.70 -1.71 -0.65
C PRO A 87 5.83 -0.45 -0.71
N LEU A 88 6.17 0.46 -1.62
CA LEU A 88 5.48 1.72 -1.87
C LEU A 88 4.55 1.62 -3.08
N GLY A 89 3.82 2.69 -3.40
CA GLY A 89 2.89 2.69 -4.54
C GLY A 89 3.56 2.28 -5.86
N ASP A 90 4.67 2.93 -6.18
CA ASP A 90 5.45 2.63 -7.39
C ASP A 90 6.01 1.19 -7.42
N ASP A 91 6.31 0.60 -6.26
CA ASP A 91 6.77 -0.79 -6.17
C ASP A 91 5.67 -1.77 -6.58
N TYR A 92 4.41 -1.48 -6.20
CA TYR A 92 3.26 -2.29 -6.59
C TYR A 92 2.91 -2.14 -8.07
N ASP A 93 2.96 -0.92 -8.60
CA ASP A 93 2.74 -0.68 -10.04
C ASP A 93 3.77 -1.47 -10.86
N ARG A 94 5.04 -1.44 -10.43
CA ARG A 94 6.10 -2.21 -11.09
C ARG A 94 5.94 -3.72 -10.93
N ALA A 95 5.48 -4.18 -9.77
CA ALA A 95 5.17 -5.59 -9.54
C ALA A 95 4.04 -6.08 -10.46
N ASP A 96 2.98 -5.28 -10.64
CA ASP A 96 1.87 -5.59 -11.55
C ASP A 96 2.34 -5.71 -13.00
N GLU A 97 3.22 -4.82 -13.46
CA GLU A 97 3.84 -4.90 -14.78
C GLU A 97 4.63 -6.21 -14.95
N MET A 98 5.45 -6.60 -13.96
CA MET A 98 6.26 -7.82 -14.01
C MET A 98 5.40 -9.08 -14.04
N VAL A 99 4.33 -9.14 -13.24
CA VAL A 99 3.40 -10.27 -13.22
C VAL A 99 2.66 -10.38 -14.56
N ALA A 100 2.23 -9.25 -15.14
CA ALA A 100 1.55 -9.23 -16.43
C ALA A 100 2.48 -9.70 -17.56
N GLU A 101 3.70 -9.15 -17.65
CA GLU A 101 4.69 -9.53 -18.66
C GLU A 101 5.06 -11.02 -18.57
N PHE A 102 5.25 -11.52 -17.34
CA PHE A 102 5.54 -12.93 -17.11
C PHE A 102 4.39 -13.81 -17.61
N LEU A 103 3.15 -13.57 -17.17
CA LEU A 103 2.02 -14.40 -17.57
C LEU A 103 1.70 -14.30 -19.06
N ASP A 104 1.86 -13.13 -19.68
CA ASP A 104 1.67 -12.98 -21.13
C ASP A 104 2.66 -13.82 -21.93
N ARG A 105 3.90 -13.92 -21.47
CA ARG A 105 4.90 -14.79 -22.10
C ARG A 105 4.51 -16.28 -22.04
N PHE A 106 3.94 -16.73 -20.92
CA PHE A 106 3.53 -18.13 -20.77
C PHE A 106 2.18 -18.44 -21.44
N ASP A 107 1.20 -17.53 -21.38
CA ASP A 107 -0.12 -17.77 -21.98
C ASP A 107 -0.04 -17.78 -23.52
N VAL A 108 0.85 -16.99 -24.14
CA VAL A 108 1.07 -16.99 -25.60
C VAL A 108 1.61 -18.34 -26.11
N GLU A 109 2.33 -19.10 -25.29
CA GLU A 109 2.82 -20.44 -25.65
C GLU A 109 1.73 -21.53 -25.56
N SER A 110 0.56 -21.20 -25.00
CA SER A 110 -0.55 -22.15 -24.78
C SER A 110 -1.53 -22.25 -25.97
N GLU A 111 -1.62 -21.21 -26.82
CA GLU A 111 -2.63 -21.16 -27.91
C GLU A 111 -2.37 -22.12 -29.09
N GLY A 112 -1.36 -22.98 -29.01
CA GLY A 112 -1.02 -23.98 -30.03
C GLY A 112 -1.66 -25.37 -29.87
N GLY A 113 -2.34 -25.67 -28.76
CA GLY A 113 -2.73 -27.05 -28.41
C GLY A 113 -4.16 -27.19 -27.90
N GLY A 114 -5.14 -27.15 -28.79
CA GLY A 114 -6.51 -27.58 -28.47
C GLY A 114 -6.58 -29.10 -28.28
N GLY A 115 -6.44 -29.56 -27.04
CA GLY A 115 -6.63 -30.95 -26.65
C GLY A 115 -7.63 -31.06 -25.50
N GLU A 116 -8.89 -31.37 -25.83
CA GLU A 116 -9.87 -31.83 -24.85
C GLU A 116 -9.45 -33.22 -24.32
N GLY A 117 -9.24 -33.35 -22.99
CA GLY A 117 -9.50 -34.60 -22.28
C GLY A 117 -8.43 -35.09 -21.31
N GLY A 118 -8.85 -35.29 -20.05
CA GLY A 118 -8.23 -36.23 -19.12
C GLY A 118 -8.08 -35.71 -17.69
N GLU A 119 -8.88 -36.23 -16.74
CA GLU A 119 -8.74 -36.03 -15.29
C GLU A 119 -7.51 -36.75 -14.67
N ASP A 120 -6.62 -37.30 -15.50
CA ASP A 120 -5.35 -37.88 -15.10
C ASP A 120 -4.27 -36.82 -15.33
N GLY A 121 -3.78 -36.20 -14.24
CA GLY A 121 -2.83 -35.08 -14.28
C GLY A 121 -1.73 -35.29 -15.32
N ASP A 122 -1.75 -34.46 -16.36
CA ASP A 122 -0.85 -34.57 -17.49
C ASP A 122 0.58 -34.36 -16.98
N PRO A 123 1.51 -35.32 -17.16
CA PRO A 123 2.91 -35.12 -16.82
C PRO A 123 3.51 -33.89 -17.53
N ASP A 124 2.96 -33.48 -18.67
CA ASP A 124 3.35 -32.27 -19.40
C ASP A 124 2.96 -30.98 -18.63
N GLU A 125 1.77 -30.95 -18.01
CA GLU A 125 1.33 -29.82 -17.19
C GLU A 125 2.18 -29.67 -15.93
N THR A 126 2.52 -30.79 -15.28
CA THR A 126 3.36 -30.77 -14.07
C THR A 126 4.77 -30.26 -14.39
N ALA A 127 5.34 -30.69 -15.52
CA ALA A 127 6.64 -30.21 -15.98
C ALA A 127 6.62 -28.71 -16.29
N ARG A 128 5.57 -28.23 -16.96
CA ARG A 128 5.37 -26.81 -17.29
C ARG A 128 5.22 -25.94 -16.04
N LEU A 129 4.47 -26.39 -15.03
CA LEU A 129 4.35 -25.68 -13.76
C LEU A 129 5.69 -25.59 -13.03
N SER A 130 6.47 -26.68 -13.04
CA SER A 130 7.81 -26.68 -12.44
C SER A 130 8.78 -25.73 -13.16
N GLU A 131 8.70 -25.64 -14.49
CA GLU A 131 9.49 -24.68 -15.27
C GLU A 131 9.08 -23.24 -14.96
N MET A 132 7.77 -22.98 -14.91
CA MET A 132 7.22 -21.66 -14.55
C MET A 132 7.65 -21.24 -13.14
N GLU A 133 7.65 -22.17 -12.17
CA GLU A 133 8.14 -21.95 -10.82
C GLU A 133 9.63 -21.63 -10.77
N SER A 134 10.45 -22.36 -11.54
CA SER A 134 11.89 -22.06 -11.63
C SER A 134 12.13 -20.65 -12.17
N LEU A 135 11.47 -20.27 -13.27
CA LEU A 135 11.66 -18.96 -13.90
C LEU A 135 11.12 -17.83 -13.03
N TRP A 136 10.03 -18.05 -12.31
CA TRP A 136 9.51 -17.07 -11.37
C TRP A 136 10.47 -16.86 -10.19
N ASN A 137 11.07 -17.93 -9.66
CA ASN A 137 12.06 -17.84 -8.59
C ASN A 137 13.31 -17.05 -9.01
N ASP A 138 13.75 -17.20 -10.26
CA ASP A 138 14.86 -16.39 -10.79
C ASP A 138 14.51 -14.89 -10.82
N ILE A 139 13.28 -14.55 -11.21
CA ILE A 139 12.77 -13.17 -11.17
C ILE A 139 12.71 -12.64 -9.73
N LEU A 140 12.24 -13.45 -8.78
CA LEU A 140 12.18 -13.07 -7.37
C LEU A 140 13.57 -12.78 -6.79
N GLU A 141 14.58 -13.61 -7.09
CA GLU A 141 15.94 -13.39 -6.60
C GLU A 141 16.63 -12.20 -7.28
N ASP A 142 16.36 -11.95 -8.56
CA ASP A 142 16.81 -10.74 -9.24
C ASP A 142 16.19 -9.48 -8.61
N ALA A 143 14.86 -9.47 -8.44
CA ALA A 143 14.14 -8.38 -7.81
C ALA A 143 14.65 -8.12 -6.39
N LYS A 144 14.90 -9.17 -5.59
CA LYS A 144 15.41 -9.04 -4.22
C LYS A 144 16.76 -8.31 -4.17
N THR A 145 17.59 -8.48 -5.19
CA THR A 145 18.91 -7.85 -5.29
C THR A 145 18.82 -6.43 -5.86
N ASN A 146 18.04 -6.23 -6.91
CA ASN A 146 18.01 -4.99 -7.68
C ASN A 146 16.95 -3.99 -7.20
N ASN A 147 15.79 -4.49 -6.75
CA ASN A 147 14.68 -3.68 -6.26
C ASN A 147 13.93 -4.40 -5.12
N PRO A 148 14.43 -4.31 -3.89
CA PRO A 148 13.85 -5.07 -2.78
C PRO A 148 12.44 -4.60 -2.38
N GLY A 149 12.04 -3.39 -2.74
CA GLY A 149 10.66 -2.90 -2.59
C GLY A 149 9.70 -3.67 -3.50
N VAL A 150 10.03 -3.76 -4.78
CA VAL A 150 9.29 -4.60 -5.75
C VAL A 150 9.30 -6.06 -5.34
N HIS A 151 10.43 -6.61 -4.89
CA HIS A 151 10.45 -7.98 -4.36
C HIS A 151 9.47 -8.17 -3.19
N ALA A 152 9.33 -7.19 -2.28
CA ALA A 152 8.36 -7.28 -1.21
C ALA A 152 6.90 -7.22 -1.71
N ALA A 153 6.64 -6.54 -2.83
CA ALA A 153 5.34 -6.45 -3.48
C ALA A 153 4.97 -7.69 -4.32
N LEU A 154 5.96 -8.44 -4.82
CA LEU A 154 5.74 -9.57 -5.71
C LEU A 154 5.12 -10.79 -5.00
N PRO A 155 4.18 -11.51 -5.66
CA PRO A 155 3.68 -12.80 -5.18
C PRO A 155 4.79 -13.84 -5.01
N LYS A 156 4.73 -14.61 -3.93
CA LYS A 156 5.77 -15.59 -3.59
C LYS A 156 5.61 -16.92 -4.32
N ASP A 157 4.38 -17.23 -4.74
CA ASP A 157 4.04 -18.50 -5.33
C ASP A 157 3.45 -18.30 -6.72
N VAL A 158 3.85 -19.16 -7.67
CA VAL A 158 3.31 -19.13 -9.04
C VAL A 158 1.79 -19.37 -9.07
N ALA A 159 1.29 -20.15 -8.11
CA ALA A 159 -0.14 -20.43 -7.96
C ALA A 159 -0.98 -19.16 -7.77
N THR A 160 -0.41 -18.08 -7.22
CA THR A 160 -1.16 -16.85 -6.93
C THR A 160 -0.99 -15.77 -8.00
N LEU A 161 -0.12 -15.96 -9.00
CA LEU A 161 0.14 -14.96 -10.05
C LEU A 161 -1.11 -14.57 -10.83
N ARG A 162 -1.96 -15.54 -11.18
CA ARG A 162 -3.21 -15.26 -11.91
C ARG A 162 -4.18 -14.44 -11.07
N THR A 163 -4.27 -14.74 -9.78
CA THR A 163 -5.08 -13.95 -8.84
C THR A 163 -4.51 -12.54 -8.71
N ALA A 164 -3.20 -12.42 -8.47
CA ALA A 164 -2.51 -11.13 -8.37
C ALA A 164 -2.72 -10.28 -9.63
N ARG A 165 -2.60 -10.85 -10.83
CA ARG A 165 -2.91 -10.17 -12.10
C ARG A 165 -4.35 -9.67 -12.16
N SER A 166 -5.30 -10.43 -11.64
CA SER A 166 -6.71 -10.06 -11.68
C SER A 166 -7.09 -8.96 -10.69
N VAL A 167 -6.43 -8.89 -9.52
CA VAL A 167 -6.82 -7.99 -8.43
C VAL A 167 -5.82 -6.88 -8.12
N GLY A 168 -4.62 -6.96 -8.68
CA GLY A 168 -3.44 -6.14 -8.36
C GLY A 168 -2.62 -6.72 -7.20
N CYS A 169 -1.30 -6.62 -7.28
CA CYS A 169 -0.36 -7.12 -6.28
C CYS A 169 -0.58 -6.46 -4.91
N ALA A 170 -0.90 -5.16 -4.89
CA ALA A 170 -1.22 -4.43 -3.66
C ALA A 170 -2.41 -5.05 -2.91
N ARG A 171 -3.47 -5.41 -3.64
CA ARG A 171 -4.65 -6.01 -3.05
C ARG A 171 -4.40 -7.47 -2.66
N HIS A 172 -3.67 -8.21 -3.49
CA HIS A 172 -3.31 -9.60 -3.21
C HIS A 172 -2.45 -9.76 -1.95
N ALA A 173 -1.61 -8.76 -1.63
CA ALA A 173 -0.76 -8.77 -0.45
C ALA A 173 -1.54 -8.62 0.88
N LEU A 174 -2.83 -8.26 0.85
CA LEU A 174 -3.63 -8.10 2.05
C LEU A 174 -4.05 -9.46 2.62
N PRO A 175 -3.89 -9.70 3.94
CA PRO A 175 -4.39 -10.92 4.56
C PRO A 175 -5.92 -10.99 4.43
N ASN A 176 -6.41 -12.03 3.74
CA ASN A 176 -7.82 -12.32 3.45
C ASN A 176 -8.48 -11.51 2.31
N SER A 177 -7.71 -11.07 1.30
CA SER A 177 -8.21 -10.36 0.11
C SER A 177 -9.08 -11.20 -0.83
#